data_AF-A0A7Z2PTM3-F1
#
_entry.id   AF-A0A7Z2PTM3-F1
#
_cell.length_a   1.000
_cell.length_b   1.000
_cell.length_c   1.000
_cell.angle_alpha   90.00
_cell.angle_beta   90.00
_cell.angle_gamma   90.00
#
_symmetry.space_group_name_H-M   'P 1'
#
loop_
_entity.id
_entity.type
_entity.pdbx_description
1 polymer ?
#
loop_
_entity_poly.entity_id
_entity_poly.type
_entity_poly.pdbx_seq_one_letter_code
_entity_poly.pdbx_strand_id
1 'polypeptide(L)'
;MHRTFTSRCRIYWGPEEAVEVGYFGIGLRSGRRQAYVQIAIEDYVDELKAGQISDIADMAELRASHEVRVIVDGEGDRKQKRKSYDCFVYELTHKGDTYVLFAGDWFVVDKAFHAAVETDFLKLLAKKAFVPSTKSKSERDFIAELDARKTLLNLDQVKLSPAGAPGANLEPCDFLSTTRQFIHLKDGHGSAPISHLWNQGVVSAESFIRDEKFRIDLRKEVKKRQAQSKKTGFDAILPDGRSKPVPGEYTVVFGIMRDRYKRSGAISLPFFSKGWRRQRRDQAADASRTGRGSPVGRITRCATRRRRRRGRQVR
;
A
#
# COMPACT_ATOMS: atom_id res chain seq x y z
N MET A 1 11.47 -6.95 23.01
CA MET A 1 11.05 -7.38 21.65
C MET A 1 9.99 -6.42 21.12
N HIS A 2 10.26 -5.75 20.01
CA HIS A 2 9.21 -5.13 19.18
C HIS A 2 8.90 -6.14 18.08
N ARG A 3 7.64 -6.59 18.02
CA ARG A 3 7.15 -7.58 17.05
C ARG A 3 6.21 -6.83 16.12
N THR A 4 6.53 -6.75 14.83
CA THR A 4 5.60 -6.21 13.83
C THR A 4 5.28 -7.34 12.87
N PHE A 5 4.10 -7.92 13.00
CA PHE A 5 3.63 -8.93 12.05
C PHE A 5 3.07 -8.22 10.82
N THR A 6 3.61 -8.51 9.64
CA THR A 6 3.09 -7.91 8.42
C THR A 6 3.17 -8.90 7.28
N SER A 7 2.19 -9.79 7.18
CA SER A 7 2.07 -10.68 6.04
C SER A 7 1.92 -9.87 4.77
N ARG A 8 2.77 -10.13 3.78
CA ARG A 8 2.33 -9.97 2.40
C ARG A 8 3.00 -10.98 1.49
N CYS A 9 2.22 -11.97 1.08
CA CYS A 9 2.42 -12.62 -0.19
C CYS A 9 1.79 -11.73 -1.25
N ARG A 10 2.60 -11.08 -2.09
CA ARG A 10 2.19 -11.00 -3.49
C ARG A 10 2.52 -12.38 -4.03
N ILE A 11 1.52 -13.25 -4.13
CA ILE A 11 1.59 -14.29 -5.15
C ILE A 11 1.69 -13.50 -6.45
N TYR A 12 2.91 -13.42 -7.02
CA TYR A 12 3.08 -13.03 -8.42
C TYR A 12 2.47 -14.15 -9.25
N TRP A 13 1.14 -14.20 -9.29
CA TRP A 13 0.44 -14.64 -10.46
C TRP A 13 0.48 -13.47 -11.44
N GLY A 14 0.55 -13.76 -12.74
CA GLY A 14 0.72 -12.76 -13.78
C GLY A 14 -0.28 -11.59 -13.66
N PRO A 15 0.07 -10.42 -14.21
CA PRO A 15 -0.63 -9.15 -13.97
C PRO A 15 -2.07 -9.06 -14.52
N GLU A 16 -2.74 -10.15 -14.90
CA GLU A 16 -3.90 -10.06 -15.81
C GLU A 16 -5.28 -10.45 -15.24
N GLU A 17 -5.42 -11.14 -14.10
CA GLU A 17 -6.76 -11.43 -13.55
C GLU A 17 -6.83 -11.29 -12.02
N ALA A 18 -7.95 -10.78 -11.52
CA ALA A 18 -8.27 -10.77 -10.09
C ALA A 18 -8.65 -12.20 -9.66
N VAL A 19 -7.63 -13.01 -9.39
CA VAL A 19 -7.82 -14.42 -9.04
C VAL A 19 -8.25 -14.55 -7.58
N GLU A 20 -9.34 -15.25 -7.33
CA GLU A 20 -9.76 -15.62 -5.98
C GLU A 20 -8.85 -16.73 -5.42
N VAL A 21 -8.55 -16.67 -4.12
CA VAL A 21 -7.68 -17.64 -3.45
C VAL A 21 -8.32 -18.21 -2.19
N GLY A 22 -7.90 -19.40 -1.78
CA GLY A 22 -8.32 -20.03 -0.53
C GLY A 22 -7.14 -20.66 0.23
N TYR A 23 -7.32 -20.84 1.54
CA TYR A 23 -6.34 -21.50 2.42
C TYR A 23 -6.68 -22.98 2.61
N PHE A 24 -5.67 -23.83 2.50
CA PHE A 24 -5.78 -25.29 2.61
C PHE A 24 -4.67 -25.80 3.51
N GLY A 25 -4.91 -26.84 4.28
CA GLY A 25 -3.93 -27.38 5.23
C GLY A 25 -4.59 -28.21 6.33
N ILE A 26 -3.77 -28.91 7.11
CA ILE A 26 -4.25 -29.63 8.28
C ILE A 26 -4.81 -28.64 9.32
N GLY A 27 -5.78 -29.08 10.12
CA GLY A 27 -6.43 -28.23 11.11
C GLY A 27 -7.28 -27.07 10.52
N LEU A 28 -7.35 -26.89 9.20
CA LEU A 28 -8.29 -25.96 8.55
C LEU A 28 -9.58 -26.69 8.14
N ARG A 29 -10.74 -26.03 8.22
CA ARG A 29 -12.06 -26.61 7.91
C ARG A 29 -12.12 -27.36 6.57
N SER A 30 -12.65 -28.57 6.50
CA SER A 30 -12.87 -29.27 5.22
C SER A 30 -14.10 -28.73 4.46
N GLY A 31 -14.13 -28.90 3.13
CA GLY A 31 -15.28 -28.54 2.28
C GLY A 31 -15.11 -27.24 1.47
N ARG A 32 -16.23 -26.64 1.04
CA ARG A 32 -16.28 -25.43 0.20
C ARG A 32 -15.60 -24.28 0.95
N ARG A 33 -14.52 -23.74 0.38
CA ARG A 33 -13.69 -22.71 1.00
C ARG A 33 -14.25 -21.32 0.75
N GLN A 34 -14.03 -20.43 1.72
CA GLN A 34 -14.19 -19.01 1.48
C GLN A 34 -13.12 -18.56 0.48
N ALA A 35 -13.58 -17.85 -0.55
CA ALA A 35 -12.73 -17.29 -1.57
C ALA A 35 -12.35 -15.87 -1.16
N TYR A 36 -11.06 -15.55 -1.25
CA TYR A 36 -10.51 -14.25 -0.90
C TYR A 36 -9.92 -13.60 -2.14
N VAL A 37 -10.21 -12.32 -2.34
CA VAL A 37 -9.62 -11.54 -3.45
C VAL A 37 -8.16 -11.16 -3.14
N GLN A 38 -7.76 -11.19 -1.87
CA GLN A 38 -6.40 -10.88 -1.41
C GLN A 38 -6.00 -11.77 -0.23
N ILE A 39 -4.71 -12.02 -0.10
CA ILE A 39 -4.14 -12.78 1.03
C ILE A 39 -3.86 -11.83 2.19
N ALA A 40 -4.52 -12.06 3.32
CA ALA A 40 -4.26 -11.38 4.58
C ALA A 40 -4.03 -12.39 5.70
N ILE A 41 -3.13 -12.08 6.65
CA ILE A 41 -2.88 -12.98 7.78
C ILE A 41 -4.11 -13.08 8.68
N GLU A 42 -4.88 -12.01 8.79
CA GLU A 42 -6.09 -11.97 9.60
C GLU A 42 -7.08 -13.05 9.13
N ASP A 43 -7.32 -13.14 7.82
CA ASP A 43 -8.16 -14.18 7.21
C ASP A 43 -7.61 -15.58 7.48
N TYR A 44 -6.29 -15.77 7.31
CA TYR A 44 -5.65 -17.05 7.60
C TYR A 44 -5.74 -17.46 9.08
N VAL A 45 -5.58 -16.50 9.99
CA VAL A 45 -5.69 -16.71 11.43
C VAL A 45 -7.13 -17.02 11.81
N ASP A 46 -8.10 -16.37 11.18
CA ASP A 46 -9.51 -16.64 11.42
C ASP A 46 -9.91 -18.01 10.88
N GLU A 47 -9.38 -18.44 9.72
CA GLU A 47 -9.50 -19.82 9.23
C GLU A 47 -8.88 -20.85 10.18
N LEU A 48 -7.72 -20.56 10.78
CA LEU A 48 -7.07 -21.41 11.79
C LEU A 48 -7.92 -21.54 13.05
N LYS A 49 -8.45 -20.43 13.58
CA LYS A 49 -9.33 -20.42 14.76
C LYS A 49 -10.65 -21.12 14.49
N ALA A 50 -11.12 -21.03 13.25
CA ALA A 50 -12.36 -21.60 12.78
C ALA A 50 -12.26 -23.12 12.59
N GLY A 51 -11.05 -23.65 12.40
CA GLY A 51 -10.75 -25.08 12.28
C GLY A 51 -10.30 -25.73 13.59
N GLN A 52 -9.54 -26.83 13.46
CA GLN A 52 -8.98 -27.62 14.57
C GLN A 52 -7.48 -27.35 14.67
N ILE A 53 -7.10 -26.20 15.24
CA ILE A 53 -5.69 -25.81 15.42
C ILE A 53 -4.90 -26.81 16.27
N SER A 54 -5.58 -27.61 17.11
CA SER A 54 -5.00 -28.69 17.91
C SER A 54 -4.38 -29.81 17.07
N ASP A 55 -4.82 -29.95 15.82
CA ASP A 55 -4.35 -30.99 14.91
C ASP A 55 -3.02 -30.61 14.24
N ILE A 56 -2.55 -29.38 14.49
CA ILE A 56 -1.26 -28.89 14.02
C ILE A 56 -0.27 -29.06 15.16
N ALA A 57 0.57 -30.08 15.09
CA ALA A 57 1.54 -30.42 16.14
C ALA A 57 2.58 -29.31 16.32
N ASP A 58 3.11 -28.78 15.21
CA ASP A 58 4.14 -27.75 15.25
C ASP A 58 4.23 -26.90 13.95
N MET A 59 5.22 -26.02 13.91
CA MET A 59 5.48 -25.18 12.74
C MET A 59 6.02 -25.95 11.53
N ALA A 60 6.64 -27.12 11.72
CA ALA A 60 7.11 -27.95 10.62
C ALA A 60 5.93 -28.58 9.88
N GLU A 61 4.93 -29.07 10.62
CA GLU A 61 3.69 -29.60 10.05
C GLU A 61 2.87 -28.51 9.35
N LEU A 62 2.81 -27.30 9.92
CA LEU A 62 2.20 -26.15 9.27
C LEU A 62 2.88 -25.82 7.93
N ARG A 63 4.22 -25.77 7.92
CA ARG A 63 5.02 -25.50 6.70
C ARG A 63 4.81 -26.57 5.63
N ALA A 64 4.70 -27.84 6.03
CA ALA A 64 4.54 -28.95 5.11
C ALA A 64 3.14 -28.97 4.49
N SER A 65 2.10 -28.75 5.28
CA SER A 65 0.72 -29.00 4.87
C SER A 65 -0.05 -27.76 4.39
N HIS A 66 0.26 -26.55 4.87
CA HIS A 66 -0.54 -25.37 4.56
C HIS A 66 -0.16 -24.73 3.22
N GLU A 67 -1.16 -24.49 2.39
CA GLU A 67 -1.06 -23.96 1.04
C GLU A 67 -2.12 -22.89 0.79
N VAL A 68 -1.76 -21.89 -0.01
CA VAL A 68 -2.70 -21.00 -0.67
C VAL A 68 -2.90 -21.52 -2.09
N ARG A 69 -4.16 -21.67 -2.50
CA ARG A 69 -4.52 -22.13 -3.85
C ARG A 69 -5.44 -21.14 -4.53
N VAL A 70 -5.30 -21.01 -5.84
CA VAL A 70 -6.27 -20.32 -6.69
C VAL A 70 -7.60 -21.07 -6.67
N ILE A 71 -8.70 -20.36 -6.57
CA ILE A 71 -10.05 -20.92 -6.65
C ILE A 71 -10.52 -20.84 -8.11
N VAL A 72 -10.86 -22.00 -8.69
CA VAL A 72 -11.47 -22.14 -10.02
C VAL A 72 -12.79 -22.89 -9.82
N ASP A 73 -13.89 -22.34 -10.32
CA ASP A 73 -15.24 -22.93 -10.18
C ASP A 73 -15.64 -23.28 -8.73
N GLY A 74 -15.14 -22.52 -7.76
CA GLY A 74 -15.41 -22.72 -6.33
C GLY A 74 -14.55 -23.80 -5.66
N GLU A 75 -13.60 -24.39 -6.38
CA GLU A 75 -12.65 -25.38 -5.86
C GLU A 75 -11.20 -24.90 -5.93
N GLY A 76 -10.35 -25.37 -5.01
CA GLY A 76 -8.94 -25.01 -4.99
C GLY A 76 -8.11 -25.77 -6.01
N ASP A 77 -7.58 -25.07 -7.01
CA ASP A 77 -6.71 -25.63 -8.04
C ASP A 77 -5.38 -26.12 -7.42
N ARG A 78 -5.13 -27.43 -7.56
CA ARG A 78 -3.91 -28.08 -7.03
C ARG A 78 -2.67 -27.80 -7.87
N LYS A 79 -2.84 -27.36 -9.13
CA LYS A 79 -1.74 -26.93 -10.01
C LYS A 79 -1.28 -25.52 -9.69
N GLN A 80 -2.22 -24.64 -9.33
CA GLN A 80 -1.96 -23.23 -9.03
C GLN A 80 -1.92 -22.99 -7.51
N LYS A 81 -0.83 -23.44 -6.88
CA LYS A 81 -0.65 -23.39 -5.42
C LYS A 81 0.71 -22.88 -4.98
N ARG A 82 0.78 -22.34 -3.77
CA ARG A 82 2.02 -22.01 -3.04
C ARG A 82 1.91 -22.37 -1.57
N LYS A 83 3.05 -22.59 -0.90
CA LYS A 83 3.04 -22.79 0.56
C LYS A 83 2.63 -21.51 1.26
N SER A 84 1.76 -21.63 2.27
CA SER A 84 1.34 -20.48 3.07
C SER A 84 2.51 -19.83 3.80
N TYR A 85 3.52 -20.63 4.17
CA TYR A 85 4.72 -20.13 4.86
C TYR A 85 5.59 -19.23 3.96
N ASP A 86 5.74 -19.57 2.67
CA ASP A 86 6.47 -18.73 1.69
C ASP A 86 5.78 -17.38 1.48
N CYS A 87 4.50 -17.33 1.82
CA CYS A 87 3.66 -16.15 1.76
C CYS A 87 3.76 -15.25 3.01
N PHE A 88 4.45 -15.69 4.06
CA PHE A 88 4.65 -14.88 5.25
C PHE A 88 5.76 -13.86 5.05
N VAL A 89 5.49 -12.65 5.53
CA VAL A 89 6.49 -11.60 5.68
C VAL A 89 6.47 -11.18 7.14
N TYR A 90 7.62 -11.18 7.77
CA TYR A 90 7.73 -10.84 9.18
C TYR A 90 9.00 -10.08 9.46
N GLU A 91 8.93 -9.16 10.41
CA GLU A 91 10.07 -8.37 10.85
C GLU A 91 10.12 -8.38 12.37
N LEU A 92 11.30 -8.71 12.91
CA LEU A 92 11.52 -8.69 14.35
C LEU A 92 12.90 -8.15 14.67
N THR A 93 12.99 -7.39 15.76
CA THR A 93 14.28 -7.04 16.36
C THR A 93 14.55 -7.95 17.55
N HIS A 94 15.64 -8.71 17.49
CA HIS A 94 16.08 -9.60 18.56
C HIS A 94 17.56 -9.37 18.85
N LYS A 95 17.89 -9.16 20.14
CA LYS A 95 19.27 -8.91 20.61
C LYS A 95 20.04 -7.81 19.85
N GLY A 96 19.32 -6.84 19.30
CA GLY A 96 19.92 -5.70 18.57
C GLY A 96 20.06 -5.89 17.07
N ASP A 97 19.72 -7.09 16.55
CA ASP A 97 19.70 -7.37 15.12
C ASP A 97 18.26 -7.39 14.61
N THR A 98 18.07 -6.93 13.37
CA THR A 98 16.78 -6.96 12.68
C THR A 98 16.74 -8.20 11.80
N TYR A 99 15.78 -9.08 12.06
CA TYR A 99 15.52 -10.28 11.28
C TYR A 99 14.27 -10.10 10.45
N VAL A 100 14.28 -10.77 9.32
CA VAL A 100 13.27 -10.77 8.29
C VAL A 100 12.88 -12.20 8.00
N LEU A 101 11.59 -12.50 7.91
CA LEU A 101 11.09 -13.65 7.17
C LEU A 101 10.59 -13.18 5.80
N PHE A 102 11.08 -13.78 4.73
CA PHE A 102 10.63 -13.51 3.36
C PHE A 102 10.80 -14.75 2.50
N ALA A 103 9.78 -15.11 1.71
CA ALA A 103 9.80 -16.26 0.80
C ALA A 103 10.19 -17.59 1.48
N GLY A 104 9.82 -17.75 2.75
CA GLY A 104 10.12 -18.95 3.55
C GLY A 104 11.47 -18.91 4.29
N ASP A 105 12.35 -17.96 3.98
CA ASP A 105 13.68 -17.88 4.56
C ASP A 105 13.85 -16.72 5.55
N TRP A 106 14.72 -16.96 6.54
CA TRP A 106 15.11 -15.95 7.52
C TRP A 106 16.40 -15.25 7.12
N PHE A 107 16.37 -13.92 7.12
CA PHE A 107 17.52 -13.07 6.82
C PHE A 107 17.82 -12.18 8.02
N VAL A 108 19.11 -11.90 8.24
CA VAL A 108 19.57 -10.87 9.17
C VAL A 108 19.96 -9.64 8.36
N VAL A 109 19.41 -8.48 8.72
CA VAL A 109 19.70 -7.23 8.02
C VAL A 109 21.00 -6.63 8.56
N ASP A 110 21.93 -6.32 7.65
CA ASP A 110 23.13 -5.56 8.00
C ASP A 110 22.78 -4.22 8.69
N LYS A 111 23.51 -3.89 9.76
CA LYS A 111 23.20 -2.71 10.59
C LYS A 111 23.42 -1.39 9.86
N ALA A 112 24.48 -1.29 9.05
CA ALA A 112 24.78 -0.09 8.29
C ALA A 112 23.72 0.13 7.19
N PHE A 113 23.35 -0.95 6.49
CA PHE A 113 22.26 -0.93 5.53
C PHE A 113 20.93 -0.52 6.17
N HIS A 114 20.60 -1.09 7.33
CA HIS A 114 19.39 -0.74 8.06
C HIS A 114 19.35 0.76 8.41
N ALA A 115 20.44 1.28 8.98
CA ALA A 115 20.55 2.70 9.35
C ALA A 115 20.46 3.64 8.14
N ALA A 116 21.03 3.25 7.00
CA ALA A 116 20.95 4.02 5.76
C ALA A 116 19.51 4.14 5.25
N VAL A 117 18.77 3.01 5.22
CA VAL A 117 17.36 2.99 4.81
C VAL A 117 16.48 3.82 5.74
N GLU A 118 16.70 3.74 7.07
CA GLU A 118 15.98 4.56 8.04
C GLU A 118 16.26 6.05 7.85
N THR A 119 17.53 6.44 7.69
CA THR A 119 17.93 7.83 7.51
C THR A 119 17.33 8.41 6.23
N ASP A 120 17.37 7.67 5.13
CA ASP A 120 16.77 8.07 3.87
C ASP A 120 15.25 8.23 4.00
N PHE A 121 14.58 7.31 4.71
CA PHE A 121 13.16 7.40 4.98
C PHE A 121 12.78 8.65 5.79
N LEU A 122 13.54 8.96 6.84
CA LEU A 122 13.28 10.12 7.71
C LEU A 122 13.37 11.45 6.97
N LYS A 123 14.29 11.60 5.99
CA LYS A 123 14.41 12.81 5.16
C LYS A 123 13.16 13.13 4.37
N LEU A 124 12.33 12.12 4.08
CA LEU A 124 11.17 12.23 3.21
C LEU A 124 9.89 12.46 3.99
N LEU A 125 9.91 12.22 5.30
CA LEU A 125 8.80 12.52 6.18
C LEU A 125 8.61 14.03 6.22
N ALA A 126 7.47 14.49 5.73
CA ALA A 126 7.10 15.88 5.86
C ALA A 126 7.05 16.27 7.34
N LYS A 127 7.65 17.43 7.63
CA LYS A 127 7.69 18.01 8.98
C LYS A 127 6.28 18.31 9.51
N LYS A 128 5.34 18.63 8.62
CA LYS A 128 3.93 18.87 8.94
C LYS A 128 3.09 17.72 8.42
N ALA A 129 2.08 17.32 9.20
CA ALA A 129 1.09 16.35 8.76
C ALA A 129 0.15 16.97 7.72
N PHE A 130 -0.26 16.19 6.71
CA PHE A 130 -1.23 16.57 5.68
C PHE A 130 -2.61 16.85 6.29
N VAL A 131 -2.97 16.04 7.28
CA VAL A 131 -4.10 16.28 8.19
C VAL A 131 -3.60 16.11 9.62
N PRO A 132 -3.86 17.06 10.54
CA PRO A 132 -3.34 16.98 11.91
C PRO A 132 -3.99 15.86 12.74
N SER A 133 -5.29 15.61 12.56
CA SER A 133 -6.01 14.49 13.18
C SER A 133 -7.31 14.21 12.44
N THR A 134 -7.77 12.96 12.45
CA THR A 134 -9.05 12.51 11.88
C THR A 134 -9.79 11.64 12.91
N LYS A 135 -11.13 11.60 12.79
CA LYS A 135 -11.98 10.65 13.52
C LYS A 135 -12.40 9.45 12.64
N SER A 136 -12.05 9.47 11.36
CA SER A 136 -12.41 8.44 10.39
C SER A 136 -11.82 7.09 10.78
N LYS A 137 -12.67 6.05 10.69
CA LYS A 137 -12.34 4.68 11.09
C LYS A 137 -11.86 3.83 9.92
N SER A 138 -12.20 4.24 8.70
CA SER A 138 -11.79 3.60 7.45
C SER A 138 -11.18 4.63 6.50
N GLU A 139 -10.47 4.12 5.48
CA GLU A 139 -9.98 4.88 4.34
C GLU A 139 -11.13 5.62 3.63
N ARG A 140 -12.26 4.94 3.41
CA ARG A 140 -13.45 5.51 2.78
C ARG A 140 -14.06 6.66 3.57
N ASP A 141 -14.16 6.52 4.89
CA ASP A 141 -14.63 7.61 5.77
C ASP A 141 -13.67 8.80 5.72
N PHE A 142 -12.38 8.54 5.56
CA PHE A 142 -11.37 9.59 5.51
C PHE A 142 -11.35 10.32 4.17
N ILE A 143 -11.55 9.60 3.07
CA ILE A 143 -11.79 10.19 1.75
C ILE A 143 -13.04 11.08 1.82
N ALA A 144 -14.15 10.59 2.37
CA ALA A 144 -15.36 11.38 2.54
C ALA A 144 -15.14 12.65 3.40
N GLU A 145 -14.36 12.56 4.48
CA GLU A 145 -13.98 13.73 5.29
C GLU A 145 -13.20 14.77 4.46
N LEU A 146 -12.27 14.32 3.62
CA LEU A 146 -11.39 15.19 2.86
C LEU A 146 -12.07 15.84 1.65
N ASP A 147 -13.09 15.21 1.08
CA ASP A 147 -13.78 15.72 -0.11
C ASP A 147 -14.49 17.06 0.13
N ALA A 148 -14.78 17.40 1.40
CA ALA A 148 -15.29 18.72 1.76
C ALA A 148 -14.29 19.88 1.49
N ARG A 149 -13.00 19.58 1.31
CA ARG A 149 -11.97 20.61 1.08
C ARG A 149 -11.99 21.10 -0.36
N LYS A 150 -12.20 22.41 -0.56
CA LYS A 150 -12.17 23.05 -1.88
C LYS A 150 -10.83 22.92 -2.60
N THR A 151 -9.74 22.75 -1.86
CA THR A 151 -8.38 22.61 -2.41
C THR A 151 -8.04 21.20 -2.86
N LEU A 152 -8.93 20.21 -2.66
CA LEU A 152 -8.74 18.82 -3.05
C LEU A 152 -9.85 18.39 -3.99
N LEU A 153 -9.50 17.68 -5.06
CA LEU A 153 -10.45 17.06 -5.98
C LEU A 153 -10.38 15.54 -5.82
N ASN A 154 -11.51 14.92 -5.51
CA ASN A 154 -11.63 13.48 -5.33
C ASN A 154 -11.54 12.75 -6.68
N LEU A 155 -10.50 11.96 -6.83
CA LEU A 155 -10.23 11.08 -7.97
C LEU A 155 -10.25 9.59 -7.59
N ASP A 156 -10.70 9.25 -6.37
CA ASP A 156 -10.92 7.87 -5.93
C ASP A 156 -11.78 7.12 -6.96
N GLN A 157 -11.33 5.91 -7.28
CA GLN A 157 -11.93 4.99 -8.26
C GLN A 157 -11.89 5.46 -9.72
N VAL A 158 -11.18 6.54 -10.04
CA VAL A 158 -10.88 6.88 -11.44
C VAL A 158 -9.89 5.85 -11.98
N LYS A 159 -10.27 5.15 -13.05
CA LYS A 159 -9.45 4.12 -13.69
C LYS A 159 -9.01 4.60 -15.06
N LEU A 160 -7.71 4.74 -15.26
CA LEU A 160 -7.10 5.18 -16.52
C LEU A 160 -6.21 4.07 -17.08
N SER A 161 -6.16 3.93 -18.40
CA SER A 161 -5.27 2.96 -19.06
C SER A 161 -4.24 3.70 -19.90
N PRO A 162 -2.94 3.61 -19.56
CA PRO A 162 -1.85 4.08 -20.42
C PRO A 162 -1.90 3.45 -21.81
N ALA A 163 -1.32 4.10 -22.82
CA ALA A 163 -1.33 3.60 -24.20
C ALA A 163 -0.64 2.24 -24.33
N GLY A 164 0.49 2.07 -23.64
CA GLY A 164 1.25 0.81 -23.63
C GLY A 164 0.69 -0.29 -22.72
N ALA A 165 -0.41 -0.03 -22.00
CA ALA A 165 -1.05 -1.01 -21.12
C ALA A 165 -2.58 -0.86 -21.12
N PRO A 166 -3.26 -1.22 -22.23
CA PRO A 166 -4.72 -1.23 -22.29
C PRO A 166 -5.30 -2.15 -21.21
N GLY A 167 -6.35 -1.70 -20.52
CA GLY A 167 -7.02 -2.51 -19.48
C GLY A 167 -6.33 -2.49 -18.10
N ALA A 168 -5.18 -1.84 -17.95
CA ALA A 168 -4.45 -1.78 -16.68
C ALA A 168 -5.23 -1.09 -15.54
N ASN A 169 -6.24 -0.28 -15.87
CA ASN A 169 -7.14 0.35 -14.90
C ASN A 169 -6.41 1.05 -13.73
N LEU A 170 -5.36 1.79 -14.07
CA LEU A 170 -4.50 2.47 -13.13
C LEU A 170 -5.25 3.65 -12.49
N GLU A 171 -5.21 3.71 -11.16
CA GLU A 171 -5.74 4.82 -10.40
C GLU A 171 -4.70 5.94 -10.27
N PRO A 172 -5.00 7.18 -10.69
CA PRO A 172 -4.02 8.26 -10.68
C PRO A 172 -3.66 8.72 -9.26
N CYS A 173 -4.66 8.87 -8.39
CA CYS A 173 -4.51 9.20 -6.97
C CYS A 173 -5.91 9.25 -6.33
N ASP A 174 -5.98 9.24 -5.00
CA ASP A 174 -7.25 9.46 -4.30
C ASP A 174 -7.68 10.93 -4.37
N PHE A 175 -6.71 11.85 -4.26
CA PHE A 175 -6.95 13.29 -4.38
C PHE A 175 -5.87 14.01 -5.20
N LEU A 176 -6.30 14.89 -6.09
CA LEU A 176 -5.46 15.93 -6.68
C LEU A 176 -5.65 17.24 -5.91
N SER A 177 -4.56 17.90 -5.50
CA SER A 177 -4.64 19.22 -4.86
C SER A 177 -4.47 20.37 -5.85
N THR A 178 -4.99 21.55 -5.55
CA THR A 178 -4.69 22.79 -6.30
C THR A 178 -3.21 23.19 -6.30
N THR A 179 -2.39 22.62 -5.42
CA THR A 179 -0.94 22.83 -5.34
C THR A 179 -0.11 21.72 -6.00
N ARG A 180 -0.68 21.03 -7.01
CA ARG A 180 0.01 19.99 -7.83
C ARG A 180 0.49 18.77 -7.04
N GLN A 181 -0.26 18.40 -6.00
CA GLN A 181 -0.02 17.19 -5.22
C GLN A 181 -0.95 16.06 -5.67
N PHE A 182 -0.35 14.90 -5.98
CA PHE A 182 -1.05 13.63 -6.17
C PHE A 182 -1.05 12.89 -4.84
N ILE A 183 -2.18 12.84 -4.17
CA ILE A 183 -2.30 12.34 -2.81
C ILE A 183 -2.89 10.93 -2.84
N HIS A 184 -2.13 9.98 -2.31
CA HIS A 184 -2.58 8.62 -2.10
C HIS A 184 -2.78 8.34 -0.61
N LEU A 185 -3.95 7.84 -0.24
CA LEU A 185 -4.37 7.55 1.11
C LEU A 185 -4.39 6.05 1.35
N LYS A 186 -4.05 5.63 2.57
CA LYS A 186 -4.19 4.22 2.96
C LYS A 186 -4.42 4.05 4.43
N ASP A 187 -5.30 3.14 4.79
CA ASP A 187 -5.40 2.65 6.17
C ASP A 187 -4.20 1.72 6.48
N GLY A 188 -3.28 2.18 7.31
CA GLY A 188 -1.96 1.60 7.47
C GLY A 188 -1.84 0.62 8.62
N HIS A 189 -2.67 -0.42 8.71
CA HIS A 189 -2.52 -1.37 9.82
C HIS A 189 -1.31 -2.33 9.63
N GLY A 190 -0.85 -2.59 8.39
CA GLY A 190 0.30 -3.48 8.08
C GLY A 190 1.24 -2.97 6.97
N SER A 191 2.38 -3.64 6.74
CA SER A 191 3.36 -3.33 5.65
C SER A 191 2.78 -3.55 4.25
N ALA A 192 1.76 -4.39 4.19
CA ALA A 192 1.05 -4.75 3.01
C ALA A 192 0.45 -3.50 2.33
N PRO A 193 -0.64 -2.88 2.83
CA PRO A 193 -1.30 -1.72 2.20
C PRO A 193 -0.35 -0.66 1.60
N ILE A 194 0.49 -0.01 2.42
CA ILE A 194 1.95 -0.14 2.32
C ILE A 194 2.62 -0.10 0.94
N SER A 195 3.27 -1.21 0.58
CA SER A 195 3.99 -1.35 -0.69
C SER A 195 3.07 -1.26 -1.92
N HIS A 196 1.76 -1.52 -1.77
CA HIS A 196 0.82 -1.32 -2.89
C HIS A 196 0.65 0.17 -3.16
N LEU A 197 0.49 0.94 -2.09
CA LEU A 197 0.43 2.40 -2.13
C LEU A 197 1.67 2.99 -2.82
N TRP A 198 2.86 2.46 -2.51
CA TRP A 198 4.10 2.90 -3.17
C TRP A 198 4.08 2.64 -4.66
N ASN A 199 3.65 1.44 -5.05
CA ASN A 199 3.59 1.08 -6.47
C ASN A 199 2.53 1.90 -7.21
N GLN A 200 1.36 2.15 -6.60
CA GLN A 200 0.34 3.04 -7.17
C GLN A 200 0.90 4.42 -7.46
N GLY A 201 1.55 5.05 -6.47
CA GLY A 201 2.11 6.38 -6.65
C GLY A 201 3.26 6.43 -7.66
N VAL A 202 4.13 5.41 -7.70
CA VAL A 202 5.23 5.35 -8.68
C VAL A 202 4.70 5.16 -10.10
N VAL A 203 3.85 4.14 -10.32
CA VAL A 203 3.35 3.81 -11.66
C VAL A 203 2.47 4.95 -12.18
N SER A 204 1.61 5.53 -11.35
CA SER A 204 0.83 6.70 -11.75
C SER A 204 1.69 7.90 -12.12
N ALA A 205 2.70 8.23 -11.31
CA ALA A 205 3.60 9.33 -11.60
C ALA A 205 4.38 9.09 -12.91
N GLU A 206 4.88 7.87 -13.13
CA GLU A 206 5.57 7.50 -14.36
C GLU A 206 4.65 7.60 -15.59
N SER A 207 3.42 7.10 -15.50
CA SER A 207 2.41 7.25 -16.56
C SER A 207 2.10 8.71 -16.83
N PHE A 208 1.93 9.53 -15.79
CA PHE A 208 1.70 10.96 -15.94
C PHE A 208 2.85 11.68 -16.66
N ILE A 209 4.10 11.37 -16.32
CA ILE A 209 5.27 12.00 -16.98
C ILE A 209 5.44 11.50 -18.43
N ARG A 210 5.28 10.20 -18.68
CA ARG A 210 5.75 9.57 -19.92
C ARG A 210 4.65 9.37 -20.95
N ASP A 211 3.40 9.16 -20.53
CA ASP A 211 2.32 8.72 -21.41
C ASP A 211 1.35 9.87 -21.72
N GLU A 212 1.29 10.27 -23.00
CA GLU A 212 0.41 11.34 -23.47
C GLU A 212 -1.07 11.00 -23.33
N LYS A 213 -1.45 9.77 -23.67
CA LYS A 213 -2.84 9.32 -23.56
C LYS A 213 -3.30 9.38 -22.11
N PHE A 214 -2.48 8.92 -21.17
CA PHE A 214 -2.75 9.00 -19.74
C PHE A 214 -2.97 10.45 -19.28
N ARG A 215 -2.16 11.40 -19.75
CA ARG A 215 -2.33 12.83 -19.42
C ARG A 215 -3.64 13.40 -19.97
N ILE A 216 -3.99 13.06 -21.22
CA ILE A 216 -5.24 13.50 -21.87
C ILE A 216 -6.44 12.95 -21.10
N ASP A 217 -6.44 11.66 -20.80
CA ASP A 217 -7.54 11.00 -20.09
C ASP A 217 -7.66 11.50 -18.65
N LEU A 218 -6.53 11.70 -17.96
CA LEU A 218 -6.52 12.30 -16.63
C LEU A 218 -7.11 13.71 -16.64
N ARG A 219 -6.71 14.56 -17.60
CA ARG A 219 -7.25 15.92 -17.74
C ARG A 219 -8.76 15.89 -17.98
N LYS A 220 -9.25 14.94 -18.79
CA LYS A 220 -10.68 14.74 -19.08
C LYS A 220 -11.45 14.36 -17.81
N GLU A 221 -10.98 13.37 -17.06
CA GLU A 221 -11.64 12.95 -15.82
C GLU A 221 -11.58 14.04 -14.73
N VAL A 222 -10.49 14.80 -14.67
CA VAL A 222 -10.36 15.96 -13.76
C VAL A 222 -11.40 17.03 -14.09
N LYS A 223 -11.58 17.39 -15.37
CA LYS A 223 -12.64 18.34 -15.78
C LYS A 223 -14.03 17.84 -15.39
N LYS A 224 -14.31 16.56 -15.60
CA LYS A 224 -15.59 15.93 -15.24
C LYS A 224 -15.84 15.96 -13.73
N ARG A 225 -14.88 15.49 -12.92
CA ARG A 225 -14.99 15.48 -11.45
C ARG A 225 -15.08 16.90 -10.89
N GLN A 226 -14.36 17.85 -11.48
CA GLN A 226 -14.40 19.26 -11.12
C GLN A 226 -15.81 19.84 -11.30
N ALA A 227 -16.45 19.58 -12.45
CA ALA A 227 -17.82 20.01 -12.71
C ALA A 227 -18.83 19.35 -11.75
N GLN A 228 -18.73 18.03 -11.54
CA GLN A 228 -19.62 17.27 -10.65
C GLN A 228 -19.55 17.76 -9.19
N SER A 229 -18.34 18.09 -8.71
CA SER A 229 -18.11 18.56 -7.35
C SER A 229 -18.24 20.08 -7.18
N LYS A 230 -18.57 20.82 -8.25
CA LYS A 230 -18.64 22.30 -8.28
C LYS A 230 -17.36 22.96 -7.76
N LYS A 231 -16.21 22.36 -8.06
CA LYS A 231 -14.87 22.88 -7.74
C LYS A 231 -14.27 23.54 -8.98
N THR A 232 -13.16 24.27 -8.84
CA THR A 232 -12.48 24.94 -9.97
C THR A 232 -10.96 24.93 -9.81
N GLY A 233 -10.23 25.08 -10.91
CA GLY A 233 -8.78 25.29 -10.92
C GLY A 233 -7.91 24.02 -10.98
N PHE A 234 -8.49 22.83 -11.00
CA PHE A 234 -7.73 21.55 -11.05
C PHE A 234 -7.31 21.16 -12.46
N ASP A 235 -8.08 21.50 -13.49
CA ASP A 235 -7.68 21.23 -14.86
C ASP A 235 -6.59 22.21 -15.34
N ALA A 236 -6.58 23.45 -14.81
CA ALA A 236 -5.56 24.45 -15.13
C ALA A 236 -4.15 24.09 -14.64
N ILE A 237 -4.05 23.27 -13.58
CA ILE A 237 -2.75 22.85 -13.03
C ILE A 237 -2.15 21.63 -13.72
N LEU A 238 -2.90 20.96 -14.60
CA LEU A 238 -2.42 19.83 -15.40
C LEU A 238 -1.94 20.32 -16.76
N PRO A 239 -0.99 19.61 -17.41
CA PRO A 239 -0.64 19.88 -18.80
C PRO A 239 -1.85 19.68 -19.72
N ASP A 240 -1.79 20.27 -20.90
CA ASP A 240 -2.81 20.13 -21.96
C ASP A 240 -2.92 18.70 -22.52
N GLY A 241 -1.97 17.83 -22.17
CA GLY A 241 -1.87 16.43 -22.59
C GLY A 241 -0.63 16.20 -23.45
N ARG A 242 -0.38 17.11 -24.40
CA ARG A 242 0.74 17.03 -25.36
C ARG A 242 2.05 17.45 -24.72
N SER A 243 2.01 18.53 -23.94
CA SER A 243 3.17 19.01 -23.20
C SER A 243 3.59 18.01 -22.12
N LYS A 244 4.90 17.75 -22.04
CA LYS A 244 5.47 16.95 -20.95
C LYS A 244 5.51 17.81 -19.68
N PRO A 245 4.93 17.35 -18.56
CA PRO A 245 5.00 18.07 -17.30
C PRO A 245 6.44 18.10 -16.76
N VAL A 246 6.81 19.19 -16.09
CA VAL A 246 8.10 19.29 -15.38
C VAL A 246 7.99 18.51 -14.06
N PRO A 247 8.73 17.38 -13.87
CA PRO A 247 8.50 16.51 -12.71
C PRO A 247 8.69 17.19 -11.35
N GLY A 248 9.58 18.18 -11.26
CA GLY A 248 9.85 18.92 -10.02
C GLY A 248 8.70 19.82 -9.55
N GLU A 249 7.73 20.12 -10.41
CA GLU A 249 6.57 20.95 -10.07
C GLU A 249 5.43 20.17 -9.42
N TYR A 250 5.50 18.84 -9.46
CA TYR A 250 4.48 17.94 -8.91
C TYR A 250 5.05 17.17 -7.75
N THR A 251 4.20 16.88 -6.77
CA THR A 251 4.59 16.11 -5.59
C THR A 251 3.65 14.93 -5.42
N VAL A 252 4.20 13.72 -5.32
CA VAL A 252 3.42 12.56 -4.86
C VAL A 252 3.42 12.57 -3.34
N VAL A 253 2.23 12.60 -2.74
CA VAL A 253 1.99 12.65 -1.30
C VAL A 253 1.36 11.35 -0.85
N PHE A 254 1.93 10.74 0.19
CA PHE A 254 1.43 9.50 0.74
C PHE A 254 0.86 9.69 2.15
N GLY A 255 -0.46 9.71 2.28
CA GLY A 255 -1.17 9.86 3.53
C GLY A 255 -1.55 8.52 4.16
N ILE A 256 -0.72 8.01 5.07
CA ILE A 256 -0.98 6.75 5.76
C ILE A 256 -1.65 7.01 7.11
N MET A 257 -2.86 6.47 7.31
CA MET A 257 -3.55 6.49 8.61
C MET A 257 -2.94 5.40 9.50
N ARG A 258 -2.17 5.76 10.53
CA ARG A 258 -1.66 4.81 11.55
C ARG A 258 -1.82 5.36 12.95
N ASP A 259 -2.04 4.45 13.89
CA ASP A 259 -1.77 4.74 15.29
C ASP A 259 -0.26 4.85 15.54
N ARG A 260 0.15 5.73 16.46
CA ARG A 260 1.56 5.81 16.89
C ARG A 260 1.98 4.48 17.51
N TYR A 261 3.23 4.05 17.28
CA TYR A 261 3.79 2.94 18.02
C TYR A 261 3.72 3.23 19.53
N LYS A 262 3.12 2.32 20.29
CA LYS A 262 2.81 2.49 21.71
C LYS A 262 4.02 2.83 22.59
N ARG A 263 5.25 2.48 22.15
CA ARG A 263 6.50 2.70 22.89
C ARG A 263 7.35 3.85 22.38
N SER A 264 7.44 4.09 21.07
CA SER A 264 8.32 5.11 20.51
C SER A 264 7.62 6.45 20.23
N GLY A 265 6.27 6.48 20.20
CA GLY A 265 5.51 7.68 19.83
C GLY A 265 5.73 8.14 18.37
N ALA A 266 6.62 7.47 17.63
CA ALA A 266 6.94 7.75 16.25
C ALA A 266 6.00 6.99 15.31
N ILE A 267 5.70 7.60 14.17
CA ILE A 267 5.11 6.89 13.03
C ILE A 267 6.29 6.29 12.27
N SER A 268 6.56 5.01 12.47
CA SER A 268 7.47 4.26 11.59
C SER A 268 6.67 3.36 10.65
N LEU A 269 7.25 3.09 9.48
CA LEU A 269 6.78 2.00 8.63
C LEU A 269 7.66 0.77 8.92
N PRO A 270 7.18 -0.44 8.60
CA PRO A 270 8.03 -1.63 8.62
C PRO A 270 9.23 -1.42 7.69
N PHE A 271 10.39 -1.96 8.06
CA PHE A 271 11.64 -1.88 7.30
C PHE A 271 11.44 -2.31 5.84
N PHE A 272 10.66 -3.37 5.60
CA PHE A 272 10.29 -3.84 4.26
C PHE A 272 9.70 -2.76 3.36
N SER A 273 8.74 -2.01 3.89
CA SER A 273 8.08 -0.95 3.13
C SER A 273 9.05 0.20 2.81
N LYS A 274 10.09 0.40 3.62
CA LYS A 274 11.13 1.42 3.39
C LYS A 274 12.15 0.95 2.36
N GLY A 275 12.62 -0.29 2.48
CA GLY A 275 13.56 -0.91 1.54
C GLY A 275 13.01 -0.95 0.11
N TRP A 276 11.76 -1.41 -0.06
CA TRP A 276 11.09 -1.44 -1.37
C TRP A 276 11.04 -0.07 -2.05
N ARG A 277 10.79 0.98 -1.27
CA ARG A 277 10.79 2.35 -1.78
C ARG A 277 12.18 2.79 -2.24
N ARG A 278 13.23 2.47 -1.46
CA ARG A 278 14.62 2.82 -1.82
C ARG A 278 14.99 2.19 -3.16
N GLN A 279 14.70 0.90 -3.35
CA GLN A 279 14.92 0.21 -4.62
C GLN A 279 14.21 0.89 -5.80
N ARG A 280 12.94 1.29 -5.63
CA ARG A 280 12.18 2.00 -6.67
C ARG A 280 12.74 3.40 -6.98
N ARG A 281 13.21 4.12 -5.96
CA ARG A 281 13.89 5.40 -6.15
C ARG A 281 15.18 5.21 -6.93
N ASP A 282 15.98 4.20 -6.59
CA ASP A 282 17.28 3.98 -7.23
C ASP A 282 17.09 3.56 -8.70
N GLN A 283 16.08 2.74 -9.01
CA GLN A 283 15.66 2.45 -10.39
C GLN A 283 15.22 3.71 -11.16
N ALA A 284 14.46 4.62 -10.51
CA ALA A 284 14.06 5.88 -11.12
C ALA A 284 15.22 6.87 -11.29
N ALA A 285 16.19 6.88 -10.35
CA ALA A 285 17.38 7.74 -10.40
C ALA A 285 18.34 7.28 -11.50
N ASP A 286 18.50 5.98 -11.69
CA ASP A 286 19.32 5.43 -12.77
C ASP A 286 18.71 5.75 -14.14
N ALA A 287 17.36 5.70 -14.25
CA ALA A 287 16.66 6.21 -15.42
C ALA A 287 16.89 7.72 -15.66
N SER A 288 17.02 8.52 -14.59
CA SER A 288 17.21 9.98 -14.69
C SER A 288 18.58 10.41 -15.22
N ARG A 289 19.63 9.59 -15.02
CA ARG A 289 20.96 9.79 -15.64
C ARG A 289 20.94 9.70 -17.18
N THR A 290 19.88 9.13 -17.74
CA THR A 290 19.61 9.06 -19.20
C THR A 290 18.59 10.11 -19.68
N GLY A 291 18.34 11.18 -18.91
CA GLY A 291 17.40 12.25 -19.28
C GLY A 291 15.94 12.00 -18.90
N ARG A 292 15.66 11.04 -18.00
CA ARG A 292 14.28 10.61 -17.62
C ARG A 292 13.99 10.93 -16.14
N GLY A 293 13.78 12.19 -15.80
CA GLY A 293 13.41 12.59 -14.43
C GLY A 293 12.03 12.08 -14.01
N SER A 294 11.89 11.62 -12.76
CA SER A 294 10.61 11.30 -12.11
C SER A 294 10.32 12.32 -10.98
N PRO A 295 9.04 12.54 -10.61
CA PRO A 295 8.69 13.52 -9.58
C PRO A 295 9.32 13.19 -8.23
N VAL A 296 9.62 14.23 -7.44
CA VAL A 296 10.13 14.07 -6.08
C VAL A 296 8.98 13.65 -5.18
N GLY A 297 8.86 12.36 -4.87
CA GLY A 297 7.88 11.85 -3.92
C GLY A 297 8.17 12.33 -2.49
N ARG A 298 7.22 13.02 -1.85
CA ARG A 298 7.26 13.42 -0.43
C ARG A 298 6.27 12.57 0.37
N ILE A 299 6.72 11.97 1.47
CA ILE A 299 5.83 11.19 2.33
C ILE A 299 5.31 12.13 3.41
N THR A 300 4.02 12.40 3.44
CA THR A 300 3.45 13.33 4.43
C THR A 300 2.64 12.56 5.45
N ARG A 301 2.90 12.81 6.74
CA ARG A 301 2.15 12.16 7.82
C ARG A 301 0.65 12.45 7.65
N CYS A 302 -0.20 11.43 7.70
CA CYS A 302 -1.65 11.64 7.80
C CYS A 302 -2.11 11.31 9.21
N ALA A 303 -2.66 12.32 9.88
CA ALA A 303 -3.55 12.28 11.02
C ALA A 303 -3.45 11.06 11.97
N THR A 304 -2.99 11.30 13.18
CA THR A 304 -3.21 10.38 14.30
C THR A 304 -4.70 10.33 14.69
N ARG A 305 -5.27 9.13 14.83
CA ARG A 305 -6.62 8.91 15.37
C ARG A 305 -6.69 9.47 16.79
N ARG A 306 -7.62 10.41 17.06
CA ARG A 306 -7.90 10.86 18.44
C ARG A 306 -8.64 9.74 19.18
N ARG A 307 -8.02 9.12 20.19
CA ARG A 307 -8.75 8.31 21.17
C ARG A 307 -9.76 9.19 21.90
N ARG A 308 -11.03 8.75 21.99
CA ARG A 308 -11.95 9.29 23.00
C ARG A 308 -11.26 9.12 24.37
N ARG A 309 -11.01 10.22 25.08
CA ARG A 309 -10.78 10.14 26.54
C ARG A 309 -12.03 9.45 27.08
N ARG A 310 -11.88 8.23 27.61
CA ARG A 310 -12.91 7.68 28.49
C ARG A 310 -13.06 8.71 29.61
N GLY A 311 -14.24 9.31 29.70
CA GLY A 311 -14.58 10.17 30.82
C GLY A 311 -14.29 9.41 32.09
N ARG A 312 -13.47 10.01 32.95
CA ARG A 312 -13.35 9.61 34.35
C ARG A 312 -14.76 9.76 34.91
N GLN A 313 -15.47 8.66 35.11
CA GLN A 313 -16.68 8.68 35.91
C GLN A 313 -16.19 8.92 37.34
N VAL A 314 -16.23 10.19 37.74
CA VAL A 314 -16.12 10.59 39.14
C VAL A 314 -17.53 10.51 39.67
N ARG A 315 -17.80 9.41 40.37
CA ARG A 315 -18.62 9.24 41.57
C ARG A 315 -18.91 7.75 41.73
#